data_AF-A0A5K0XDT8-F1
#
_entry.id   AF-A0A5K0XDT8-F1
#
_cell.length_a   1.000
_cell.length_b   1.000
_cell.length_c   1.000
_cell.angle_alpha   90.00
_cell.angle_beta   90.00
_cell.angle_gamma   90.00
#
_symmetry.space_group_name_H-M   'P 1'
#
loop_
_entity.id
_entity.type
_entity.pdbx_description
1 polymer ?
#
loop_
_entity_poly.entity_id
_entity_poly.type
_entity_poly.pdbx_seq_one_letter_code
_entity_poly.pdbx_strand_id
1 'polypeptide(L)'
;KLGHDLKDILEAHKGLFTGEGHKGLYEILTMSWHAQLALNFAMLGFLTIVVAHHMYSMAPYPYLATDYGTQLSLFTQHMWISGFLIVGAAAHAAILMVRDYDPTMIQRSIRS
;
A
#
# COMPACT_ATOMS: atom_id res chain seq x y z
N LYS A 1 25.84 -2.41 -16.70
CA LYS A 1 24.88 -3.41 -16.18
C LYS A 1 23.58 -3.18 -16.94
N LEU A 2 22.97 -4.21 -17.55
CA LEU A 2 21.59 -4.11 -18.01
C LEU A 2 20.67 -4.07 -16.77
N GLY A 3 19.77 -3.10 -16.68
CA GLY A 3 18.82 -2.95 -15.59
C GLY A 3 18.48 -1.49 -15.35
N HIS A 4 17.24 -1.21 -14.95
CA HIS A 4 16.85 0.14 -14.52
C HIS A 4 17.17 0.33 -13.04
N ASP A 5 17.72 1.47 -12.69
CA ASP A 5 17.81 1.90 -11.30
C ASP A 5 16.47 2.54 -10.87
N LEU A 6 15.94 2.13 -9.72
CA LEU A 6 14.63 2.60 -9.25
C LEU A 6 14.68 4.08 -8.89
N LYS A 7 15.83 4.55 -8.37
CA LYS A 7 16.05 5.95 -8.06
C LYS A 7 16.00 6.80 -9.33
N ASP A 8 16.71 6.39 -10.38
CA ASP A 8 16.67 7.07 -11.68
C ASP A 8 15.26 7.11 -12.29
N ILE A 9 14.50 6.00 -12.19
CA ILE A 9 13.10 5.98 -12.65
C ILE A 9 12.26 6.98 -11.87
N LEU A 10 12.36 7.00 -10.54
CA LEU A 10 11.54 7.88 -9.70
C LEU A 10 11.88 9.35 -9.96
N GLU A 11 13.16 9.71 -10.02
CA GLU A 11 13.60 11.08 -10.26
C GLU A 11 13.31 11.57 -11.69
N ALA A 12 13.21 10.67 -12.67
CA ALA A 12 12.80 11.02 -14.03
C ALA A 12 11.32 11.46 -14.13
N HIS A 13 10.48 11.08 -13.17
CA HIS A 13 9.05 11.42 -13.17
C HIS A 13 8.80 12.79 -12.51
N LYS A 14 8.99 13.85 -13.29
CA LYS A 14 8.67 15.24 -12.93
C LYS A 14 7.64 15.82 -13.91
N GLY A 15 6.66 16.54 -13.39
CA GLY A 15 5.59 17.14 -14.18
C GLY A 15 5.54 18.66 -14.00
N LEU A 16 4.88 19.34 -14.93
CA LEU A 16 4.73 20.80 -14.94
C LEU A 16 4.17 21.36 -13.63
N PHE A 17 3.31 20.60 -12.94
CA PHE A 17 2.64 21.01 -11.70
C PHE A 17 3.19 20.33 -10.44
N THR A 18 4.17 19.43 -10.54
CA THR A 18 4.61 18.59 -9.40
C THR A 18 6.01 18.93 -8.87
N GLY A 19 6.61 20.04 -9.32
CA GLY A 19 7.92 20.50 -8.85
C GLY A 19 9.03 19.48 -9.13
N GLU A 20 9.75 19.06 -8.09
CA GLU A 20 10.81 18.04 -8.20
C GLU A 20 10.26 16.59 -8.33
N GLY A 21 8.94 16.39 -8.45
CA GLY A 21 8.35 15.08 -8.70
C GLY A 21 8.56 14.11 -7.54
N HIS A 22 8.97 12.87 -7.82
CA HIS A 22 9.20 11.82 -6.79
C HIS A 22 10.60 11.86 -6.13
N LYS A 23 11.32 12.98 -6.21
CA LYS A 23 12.61 13.13 -5.54
C LYS A 23 12.47 12.91 -4.03
N GLY A 24 13.36 12.12 -3.41
CA GLY A 24 13.32 11.81 -1.97
C GLY A 24 12.41 10.64 -1.59
N LEU A 25 11.53 10.18 -2.49
CA LEU A 25 10.65 9.03 -2.22
C LEU A 25 11.45 7.72 -2.10
N TYR A 26 12.49 7.57 -2.90
CA TYR A 26 13.37 6.41 -2.84
C TYR A 26 14.04 6.31 -1.46
N GLU A 27 14.56 7.43 -0.95
CA GLU A 27 15.21 7.52 0.35
C GLU A 27 14.23 7.19 1.48
N ILE A 28 12.99 7.71 1.43
CA ILE A 28 11.98 7.42 2.46
C ILE A 28 11.61 5.95 2.48
N LEU A 29 11.40 5.35 1.31
CA LEU A 29 11.02 3.94 1.20
C LEU A 29 12.18 3.00 1.53
N THR A 30 13.44 3.39 1.33
CA THR A 30 14.60 2.53 1.64
C THR A 30 15.12 2.70 3.05
N MET A 31 14.96 3.89 3.67
CA MET A 31 15.50 4.18 5.00
C MET A 31 14.49 4.04 6.13
N SER A 32 13.17 4.09 5.86
CA SER A 32 12.15 3.89 6.90
C SER A 32 11.43 2.55 6.78
N TRP A 33 11.52 1.76 7.85
CA TRP A 33 10.72 0.54 8.02
C TRP A 33 9.22 0.85 8.15
N HIS A 34 8.86 1.97 8.78
CA HIS A 34 7.45 2.39 8.90
C HIS A 34 6.86 2.73 7.52
N ALA A 35 7.65 3.32 6.62
CA ALA A 35 7.23 3.60 5.25
C ALA A 35 6.97 2.31 4.46
N GLN A 36 7.89 1.33 4.51
CA GLN A 36 7.70 0.04 3.85
C GLN A 36 6.49 -0.72 4.40
N LEU A 37 6.36 -0.76 5.74
CA LEU A 37 5.28 -1.48 6.39
C LEU A 37 3.92 -0.83 6.10
N ALA A 38 3.85 0.51 6.12
CA ALA A 38 2.63 1.24 5.76
C ALA A 38 2.17 0.92 4.34
N LEU A 39 3.08 0.96 3.36
CA LEU A 39 2.76 0.65 1.97
C LEU A 39 2.33 -0.81 1.79
N ASN A 40 3.06 -1.75 2.41
CA ASN A 40 2.73 -3.17 2.33
C ASN A 40 1.37 -3.48 2.95
N PHE A 41 1.03 -2.89 4.10
CA PHE A 41 -0.27 -3.07 4.74
C PHE A 41 -1.40 -2.44 3.91
N ALA A 42 -1.18 -1.28 3.29
CA ALA A 42 -2.17 -0.67 2.41
C ALA A 42 -2.48 -1.60 1.22
N MET A 43 -1.44 -2.12 0.56
CA MET A 43 -1.57 -3.02 -0.58
C MET A 43 -2.19 -4.37 -0.19
N LEU A 44 -1.76 -4.96 0.92
CA LEU A 44 -2.29 -6.25 1.38
C LEU A 44 -3.73 -6.14 1.87
N GLY A 45 -4.09 -5.05 2.56
CA GLY A 45 -5.47 -4.75 2.94
C GLY A 45 -6.36 -4.67 1.70
N PHE A 46 -5.99 -3.84 0.73
CA PHE A 46 -6.70 -3.74 -0.54
C PHE A 46 -6.86 -5.11 -1.24
N LEU A 47 -5.78 -5.88 -1.35
CA LEU A 47 -5.82 -7.21 -1.94
C LEU A 47 -6.80 -8.14 -1.21
N THR A 48 -6.84 -8.07 0.12
CA THR A 48 -7.74 -8.90 0.94
C THR A 48 -9.21 -8.56 0.68
N ILE A 49 -9.56 -7.28 0.43
CA ILE A 49 -10.91 -6.88 0.01
C ILE A 49 -11.24 -7.46 -1.36
N VAL A 50 -10.31 -7.36 -2.30
CA VAL A 50 -10.48 -7.88 -3.65
C VAL A 50 -10.72 -9.39 -3.60
N VAL A 51 -9.93 -10.12 -2.79
CA VAL A 51 -10.11 -11.56 -2.55
C VAL A 51 -11.49 -11.86 -1.98
N ALA A 52 -11.98 -11.09 -1.00
CA ALA A 52 -13.32 -11.28 -0.44
C ALA A 52 -14.41 -11.21 -1.53
N HIS A 53 -14.37 -10.17 -2.36
CA HIS A 53 -15.34 -9.97 -3.45
C HIS A 53 -15.21 -11.04 -4.54
N HIS A 54 -13.98 -11.45 -4.88
CA HIS A 54 -13.73 -12.49 -5.87
C HIS A 54 -14.22 -13.85 -5.38
N MET A 55 -13.93 -14.24 -4.14
CA MET A 55 -14.36 -15.54 -3.60
C MET A 55 -15.87 -15.66 -3.43
N TYR A 56 -16.54 -14.54 -3.11
CA TYR A 56 -18.00 -14.49 -3.04
C TYR A 56 -18.64 -14.67 -4.43
N SER A 57 -18.12 -13.97 -5.45
CA SER A 57 -18.69 -13.98 -6.81
C SER A 57 -18.23 -15.16 -7.68
N MET A 58 -17.05 -15.70 -7.41
CA MET A 58 -16.43 -16.80 -8.15
C MET A 58 -15.91 -17.83 -7.15
N ALA A 59 -16.79 -18.70 -6.66
CA ALA A 59 -16.46 -19.73 -5.68
C ALA A 59 -15.38 -20.68 -6.25
N PRO A 60 -14.13 -20.65 -5.74
CA PRO A 60 -13.02 -21.40 -6.33
C PRO A 60 -12.96 -22.86 -5.84
N TYR A 61 -13.72 -23.21 -4.81
CA TYR A 61 -13.71 -24.53 -4.18
C TYR A 61 -15.02 -25.30 -4.45
N PRO A 62 -14.96 -26.63 -4.70
CA PRO A 62 -16.14 -27.46 -4.87
C PRO A 62 -17.10 -27.33 -3.67
N TYR A 63 -18.41 -27.28 -3.95
CA TYR A 63 -19.50 -27.19 -2.95
C TYR A 63 -19.54 -25.92 -2.10
N LEU A 64 -18.56 -25.01 -2.22
CA LEU A 64 -18.55 -23.74 -1.50
C LEU A 64 -19.73 -22.85 -1.88
N ALA A 65 -20.12 -22.83 -3.17
CA ALA A 65 -21.22 -22.00 -3.66
C ALA A 65 -22.58 -22.34 -3.02
N THR A 66 -22.73 -23.56 -2.50
CA THR A 66 -23.96 -24.03 -1.84
C THR A 66 -23.87 -23.99 -0.31
N ASP A 67 -22.67 -23.82 0.24
CA ASP A 67 -22.46 -23.62 1.68
C ASP A 67 -22.46 -22.12 2.00
N TYR A 68 -23.66 -21.58 2.21
CA TYR A 68 -23.86 -20.16 2.49
C TYR A 68 -23.18 -19.71 3.79
N GLY A 69 -23.09 -20.59 4.79
CA GLY A 69 -22.46 -20.26 6.09
C GLY A 69 -20.97 -20.01 5.93
N THR A 70 -20.29 -20.87 5.17
CA THR A 70 -18.86 -20.71 4.87
C THR A 70 -18.60 -19.52 3.96
N GLN A 71 -19.43 -19.28 2.93
CA GLN A 71 -19.26 -18.08 2.07
C GLN A 71 -19.37 -16.78 2.86
N LEU A 72 -20.41 -16.63 3.69
CA LEU A 72 -20.61 -15.43 4.50
C LEU A 72 -19.44 -15.24 5.48
N SER A 73 -19.03 -16.32 6.15
CA SER A 73 -17.95 -16.28 7.14
C SER A 73 -16.61 -15.90 6.50
N LEU A 74 -16.26 -16.49 5.35
CA LEU A 74 -15.03 -16.16 4.63
C LEU A 74 -15.04 -14.70 4.14
N PHE A 75 -16.16 -14.23 3.59
CA PHE A 75 -16.29 -12.83 3.16
C PHE A 75 -16.09 -11.88 4.34
N THR A 76 -16.83 -12.06 5.43
CA THR A 76 -16.74 -11.21 6.61
C THR A 76 -15.35 -11.25 7.25
N GLN A 77 -14.72 -12.43 7.33
CA GLN A 77 -13.36 -12.58 7.84
C GLN A 77 -12.35 -11.75 7.02
N HIS A 78 -12.36 -11.88 5.68
CA HIS A 78 -11.44 -11.13 4.82
C HIS A 78 -11.69 -9.62 4.90
N MET A 79 -12.96 -9.19 4.96
CA MET A 79 -13.31 -7.78 5.12
C MET A 79 -12.78 -7.19 6.43
N TRP A 80 -12.90 -7.91 7.55
CA TRP A 80 -12.36 -7.46 8.83
C TRP A 80 -10.84 -7.43 8.86
N ILE A 81 -10.17 -8.47 8.37
CA ILE A 81 -8.70 -8.52 8.28
C ILE A 81 -8.20 -7.33 7.46
N SER A 82 -8.83 -7.05 6.31
CA SER A 82 -8.50 -5.87 5.53
C SER A 82 -8.68 -4.58 6.32
N GLY A 83 -9.80 -4.43 7.04
CA GLY A 83 -10.07 -3.24 7.84
C GLY A 83 -8.93 -2.97 8.82
N PHE A 84 -8.46 -4.01 9.53
CA PHE A 84 -7.32 -3.90 10.43
C PHE A 84 -6.02 -3.54 9.70
N LEU A 85 -5.75 -4.13 8.54
CA LEU A 85 -4.54 -3.82 7.75
C LEU A 85 -4.54 -2.39 7.23
N ILE A 86 -5.67 -1.88 6.71
CA ILE A 86 -5.78 -0.50 6.21
C ILE A 86 -5.60 0.51 7.35
N VAL A 87 -6.21 0.27 8.51
CA VAL A 87 -6.01 1.12 9.70
C VAL A 87 -4.55 1.04 10.17
N GLY A 88 -3.96 -0.16 10.17
CA GLY A 88 -2.54 -0.37 10.47
C GLY A 88 -1.62 0.40 9.52
N ALA A 89 -1.94 0.45 8.23
CA ALA A 89 -1.20 1.22 7.23
C ALA A 89 -1.24 2.73 7.55
N ALA A 90 -2.42 3.26 7.86
CA ALA A 90 -2.57 4.65 8.27
C ALA A 90 -1.80 4.97 9.57
N ALA A 91 -1.82 4.07 10.54
CA ALA A 91 -1.06 4.21 11.79
C ALA A 91 0.45 4.27 11.53
N HIS A 92 1.00 3.36 10.71
CA HIS A 92 2.42 3.37 10.38
C HIS A 92 2.82 4.56 9.50
N ALA A 93 1.94 5.03 8.62
CA ALA A 93 2.14 6.27 7.87
C ALA A 93 2.19 7.49 8.81
N ALA A 94 1.36 7.55 9.85
CA ALA A 94 1.44 8.60 10.86
C ALA A 94 2.74 8.51 11.67
N ILE A 95 3.18 7.32 12.05
CA ILE A 95 4.47 7.12 12.77
C ILE A 95 5.64 7.55 11.89
N LEU A 96 5.65 7.19 10.61
CA LEU A 96 6.62 7.67 9.63
C LEU A 96 6.72 9.20 9.64
N MET A 97 5.58 9.90 9.56
CA MET A 97 5.52 11.36 9.54
C MET A 97 6.05 12.03 10.81
N VAL A 98 5.98 11.34 11.95
CA VAL A 98 6.44 11.87 13.25
C VAL A 98 7.91 11.53 13.52
N ARG A 99 8.37 10.35 13.11
CA ARG A 99 9.68 9.82 13.54
C ARG A 99 10.75 9.89 12.46
N ASP A 100 10.42 9.48 11.25
CA ASP A 100 11.42 9.23 10.21
C ASP A 100 11.32 10.24 9.06
N TYR A 101 10.33 11.14 9.10
CA TYR A 101 10.17 12.22 8.14
C TYR A 101 11.11 13.38 8.45
N ASP A 102 11.98 13.68 7.49
CA ASP A 102 12.82 14.88 7.47
C ASP A 102 12.36 15.77 6.29
N PRO A 103 11.95 17.03 6.53
CA PRO A 103 11.50 17.93 5.48
C PRO A 103 12.58 18.23 4.43
N THR A 104 13.86 18.06 4.76
CA THR A 104 14.96 18.24 3.81
C THR A 104 15.00 17.13 2.75
N MET A 105 14.48 15.94 3.04
CA MET A 105 14.39 14.84 2.08
C MET A 105 13.41 15.13 0.93
N ILE A 106 12.35 15.90 1.20
CA ILE A 106 11.25 16.24 0.26
C ILE A 106 11.32 17.72 -0.12
N GLN A 107 12.42 18.42 0.16
CA GLN A 107 12.51 19.86 -0.09
C GLN A 107 12.30 20.16 -1.59
N ARG A 108 11.06 20.56 -1.95
CA ARG A 108 10.48 20.83 -3.29
C ARG A 108 9.82 19.65 -4.06
N SER A 109 9.61 18.48 -3.45
CA SER A 109 9.02 17.31 -4.11
C SER A 109 7.50 17.19 -3.90
N ILE A 110 6.71 18.12 -4.48
CA ILE A 110 5.22 18.14 -4.53
C ILE A 110 4.50 19.05 -3.49
N ARG A 111 5.17 19.57 -2.46
CA ARG A 111 4.61 20.70 -1.67
C ARG A 111 5.11 22.04 -2.22
N SER A 112 4.20 22.85 -2.76
CA SER A 112 4.39 24.28 -3.03
C SER A 112 4.33 25.08 -1.73
#